data_AF-A0A356PAS7-F1
#
_entry.id   AF-A0A356PAS7-F1
#
_cell.length_a   1.000
_cell.length_b   1.000
_cell.length_c   1.000
_cell.angle_alpha   90.00
_cell.angle_beta   90.00
_cell.angle_gamma   90.00
#
_symmetry.space_group_name_H-M   'P 1'
#
loop_
_entity.id
_entity.type
_entity.pdbx_description
1 polymer ?
#
loop_
_entity_poly.entity_id
_entity_poly.type
_entity_poly.pdbx_seq_one_letter_code
_entity_poly.pdbx_strand_id
1 'polypeptide(L)' 'ASMSPDMLNSLREDLIKVISKYIDIDEAALEFDLCQDEKDVALVANIPVIKMKRDYAAKG' A
#
# COMPACT_ATOMS: atom_id res chain seq x y z
N ALA A 1 9.68 2.21 20.37
CA ALA A 1 10.42 2.69 19.19
C ALA A 1 9.42 3.38 18.28
N SER A 2 9.52 4.70 18.12
CA SER A 2 8.68 5.44 17.18
C SER A 2 9.25 5.23 15.78
N MET A 3 8.43 4.71 14.85
CA MET A 3 8.81 4.67 13.44
C MET A 3 9.07 6.10 12.96
N SER A 4 10.25 6.35 12.38
CA SER A 4 10.54 7.65 11.77
C SER A 4 9.68 7.84 10.52
N PRO A 5 9.25 9.08 10.22
CA PRO A 5 8.44 9.39 9.03
C PRO A 5 9.11 8.95 7.73
N ASP A 6 10.44 9.06 7.61
CA ASP A 6 11.21 8.57 6.46
C ASP A 6 11.09 7.05 6.24
N MET A 7 11.06 6.29 7.33
CA MET A 7 10.93 4.84 7.27
C MET A 7 9.53 4.44 6.79
N LEU A 8 8.50 5.16 7.24
CA LEU A 8 7.11 4.96 6.80
C LEU A 8 6.93 5.30 5.33
N ASN A 9 7.54 6.40 4.85
CA ASN A 9 7.51 6.75 3.43
C ASN A 9 8.21 5.70 2.56
N SER A 10 9.37 5.21 3.00
CA SER A 10 10.08 4.15 2.30
C SER A 10 9.27 2.85 2.23
N LEU A 11 8.62 2.47 3.33
CA LEU A 11 7.74 1.30 3.38
C LEU A 11 6.53 1.46 2.46
N ARG A 12 5.89 2.65 2.49
CA ARG A 12 4.79 3.02 1.59
C ARG A 12 5.20 2.82 0.12
N GLU A 13 6.34 3.37 -0.29
CA GLU A 13 6.82 3.25 -1.66
C GLU A 13 7.08 1.80 -2.06
N ASP A 14 7.65 0.99 -1.18
CA ASP A 14 7.95 -0.41 -1.47
C ASP A 14 6.67 -1.23 -1.66
N LEU A 15 5.69 -1.04 -0.76
CA LEU A 15 4.37 -1.69 -0.86
C LEU A 15 3.64 -1.30 -2.14
N ILE A 16 3.60 -0.01 -2.49
CA ILE A 16 3.03 0.47 -3.75
C ILE A 16 3.70 -0.22 -4.93
N LYS A 17 5.05 -0.25 -4.98
CA LYS A 17 5.80 -0.89 -6.07
C LYS A 17 5.49 -2.38 -6.19
N VAL A 18 5.32 -3.09 -5.09
CA VAL A 18 4.95 -4.52 -5.10
C VAL A 18 3.54 -4.72 -5.63
N ILE A 19 2.57 -3.95 -5.13
CA ILE A 19 1.16 -4.04 -5.52
C ILE A 19 0.99 -3.70 -7.01
N SER A 20 1.66 -2.66 -7.49
CA SER A 20 1.66 -2.23 -8.88
C SER A 20 2.19 -3.28 -9.87
N LYS A 21 2.87 -4.34 -9.39
CA LYS A 21 3.25 -5.49 -10.25
C LYS A 21 2.04 -6.34 -10.66
N TYR A 22 1.01 -6.39 -9.84
CA TYR A 22 -0.15 -7.26 -10.01
C TYR A 22 -1.41 -6.50 -10.43
N ILE A 23 -1.53 -5.26 -10.00
CA ILE A 23 -2.71 -4.43 -10.25
C ILE A 23 -2.31 -3.03 -10.70
N ASP A 24 -3.18 -2.40 -11.47
CA ASP A 24 -3.10 -0.99 -11.85
C ASP A 24 -3.90 -0.20 -10.81
N ILE A 25 -3.26 0.74 -10.12
CA ILE A 25 -3.82 1.46 -8.97
C ILE A 25 -3.75 2.97 -9.22
N ASP A 26 -4.68 3.71 -8.64
CA ASP A 26 -4.64 5.17 -8.69
C ASP A 26 -3.76 5.70 -7.56
N GLU A 27 -2.50 6.00 -7.89
CA GLU A 27 -1.52 6.54 -6.93
C GLU A 27 -1.89 7.92 -6.40
N ALA A 28 -2.69 8.70 -7.13
CA ALA A 28 -3.09 10.05 -6.73
C ALA A 28 -4.23 10.04 -5.70
N ALA A 29 -5.13 9.06 -5.81
CA ALA A 29 -6.24 8.86 -4.87
C ALA A 29 -5.89 7.88 -3.72
N LEU A 30 -4.64 7.42 -3.67
CA LEU A 30 -4.18 6.50 -2.65
C LEU A 30 -4.01 7.23 -1.30
N GLU A 31 -4.51 6.62 -0.23
CA GLU A 31 -4.39 7.14 1.14
C GLU A 31 -3.69 6.13 2.05
N PHE A 32 -2.83 6.63 2.93
CA PHE A 32 -2.15 5.85 3.98
C PHE A 32 -2.34 6.53 5.32
N ASP A 33 -2.87 5.78 6.27
CA ASP A 33 -3.10 6.21 7.64
C ASP A 33 -2.35 5.31 8.60
N LEU A 34 -1.70 5.94 9.58
CA LEU A 34 -1.09 5.25 10.71
C LEU A 34 -2.01 5.41 11.91
N CYS A 35 -2.71 4.34 12.28
CA CYS A 35 -3.52 4.32 13.48
C CYS A 35 -2.66 3.84 14.64
N GLN A 36 -2.36 4.73 15.58
CA GLN A 36 -1.62 4.41 16.79
C GLN A 36 -2.61 4.29 17.95
N ASP A 37 -2.70 3.09 18.52
CA ASP A 37 -3.41 2.81 19.77
C ASP A 37 -2.38 2.67 20.92
N GLU A 38 -2.84 2.53 22.16
CA GLU A 38 -1.97 2.54 23.36
C GLU A 38 -0.89 1.43 23.34
N LYS A 39 -1.11 0.37 22.56
CA LYS A 39 -0.20 -0.80 22.49
C LYS A 39 0.20 -1.20 21.08
N ASP A 40 -0.52 -0.78 20.05
CA ASP A 40 -0.36 -1.27 18.69
C ASP A 40 -0.31 -0.12 17.69
N VAL A 41 0.44 -0.35 16.61
CA VAL A 41 0.52 0.55 15.47
C VAL A 41 0.00 -0.21 14.26
N ALA A 42 -1.12 0.25 13.72
CA ALA A 42 -1.73 -0.30 12.52
C ALA A 42 -1.50 0.64 11.33
N LEU A 43 -0.98 0.10 10.24
CA LEU A 43 -0.89 0.82 8.97
C LEU A 43 -2.10 0.44 8.11
N VAL A 44 -2.95 1.42 7.83
CA VAL A 44 -4.14 1.26 6.99
C VAL A 44 -3.91 1.96 5.67
N ALA A 45 -4.09 1.25 4.56
CA ALA A 45 -3.94 1.81 3.22
C ALA A 45 -5.22 1.64 2.43
N ASN A 46 -5.77 2.75 1.93
CA ASN A 46 -6.85 2.73 0.96
C ASN A 46 -6.24 2.81 -0.44
N ILE A 47 -6.27 1.69 -1.18
CA ILE A 47 -5.62 1.55 -2.48
C ILE A 47 -6.69 1.32 -3.54
N PRO A 48 -7.18 2.39 -4.20
CA PRO A 48 -8.16 2.27 -5.27
C PRO A 48 -7.57 1.55 -6.49
N VAL A 49 -8.23 0.47 -6.90
CA VAL A 49 -7.82 -0.37 -8.03
C VAL A 49 -8.48 0.13 -9.30
N ILE A 50 -7.68 0.49 -10.30
CA ILE A 50 -8.15 0.86 -11.65
C ILE A 50 -8.44 -0.40 -12.46
N LYS A 51 -7.49 -1.35 -12.47
CA LYS A 51 -7.61 -2.57 -13.28
C LYS A 51 -6.69 -3.68 -12.78
N MET A 52 -7.13 -4.94 -12.84
CA MET A 52 -6.24 -6.08 -12.60
C MET A 52 -5.37 -6.39 -13.82
N LYS A 53 -4.08 -6.68 -13.61
CA LYS A 53 -3.21 -7.13 -14.70
C LYS A 53 -3.58 -8.58 -15.06
N ARG A 54 -3.94 -8.81 -16.32
CA ARG A 54 -4.50 -10.08 -16.81
C ARG A 54 -3.52 -11.26 -16.76
N ASP A 55 -2.22 -11.02 -16.57
CA ASP A 55 -1.19 -12.06 -16.56
C ASP A 55 -1.44 -13.13 -15.46
N TYR A 56 -2.04 -12.73 -14.34
CA TYR A 56 -2.40 -13.65 -13.25
C TYR A 56 -3.81 -14.25 -13.35
N ALA A 57 -4.72 -13.64 -14.12
CA ALA A 57 -6.10 -14.10 -14.25
C ALA A 57 -6.25 -15.27 -15.25
N ALA A 58 -5.27 -15.47 -16.14
CA ALA A 58 -5.30 -16.52 -17.16
C ALA A 58 -4.70 -17.87 -16.72
N LYS A 59 -4.35 -18.02 -15.42
CA LYS A 59 -3.80 -19.25 -14.83
C LYS A 59 -4.65 -19.86 -13.72
N GLY A 60 -5.90 -19.41 -13.55
CA GLY A 60 -6.89 -19.96 -12.61
C GLY A 60 -7.91 -20.84 -13.31
#